data_AF-A0A9J6BBK8-F1
#
_entry.id   AF-A0A9J6BBK8-F1
#
_cell.length_a   1.000
_cell.length_b   1.000
_cell.length_c   1.000
_cell.angle_alpha   90.00
_cell.angle_beta   90.00
_cell.angle_gamma   90.00
#
_symmetry.space_group_name_H-M   'P 1'
#
loop_
_entity.id
_entity.type
_entity.pdbx_description
1 polymer ?
#
loop_
_entity_poly.entity_id
_entity_poly.type
_entity_poly.pdbx_seq_one_letter_code
_entity_poly.pdbx_strand_id
1 'polypeptide(L)'
;MKSLIFLFLLALGCRTQRAKNCPVCTAPKILDEKTCKCNCAPLPNCEKPKFMQNLGTCLCECVNKNRNCPANKQYDDFECGCACKDTCHVCAKPQIWNEKLCICDCEKNLSHTCTRNQYWDFASCECKCKHQQTKCCAPKEWDNKLCECKCPNHPKCEPGFKWNPDNCQCICIRKPMKCNAPHVWLESKCKCDCPEINCGTDSKIDPKTCKCVAVPTKPTTTTKATTTTTLKKKEPKKA
;
A
#
# COMPACT_ATOMS: atom_id res chain seq x y z
N MET A 1 -24.16 74.58 -92.70
CA MET A 1 -23.07 73.93 -91.93
C MET A 1 -23.74 73.08 -90.85
N LYS A 2 -24.00 71.79 -91.13
CA LYS A 2 -23.27 70.61 -90.60
C LYS A 2 -23.09 70.73 -89.06
N SER A 3 -23.97 70.14 -88.23
CA SER A 3 -24.09 68.70 -87.90
C SER A 3 -22.87 68.15 -87.17
N LEU A 4 -23.00 67.84 -85.87
CA LEU A 4 -22.23 66.90 -85.03
C LEU A 4 -22.85 66.97 -83.61
N ILE A 5 -23.83 66.16 -83.24
CA ILE A 5 -23.75 64.76 -82.76
C ILE A 5 -22.80 64.59 -81.57
N PHE A 6 -23.36 64.53 -80.36
CA PHE A 6 -22.84 63.66 -79.29
C PHE A 6 -24.00 62.89 -78.66
N LEU A 7 -23.95 61.58 -78.87
CA LEU A 7 -24.85 60.57 -78.33
C LEU A 7 -24.81 60.57 -76.78
N PHE A 8 -25.97 60.76 -76.15
CA PHE A 8 -26.26 60.18 -74.83
C PHE A 8 -27.18 58.98 -75.05
N LEU A 9 -26.58 57.79 -75.18
CA LEU A 9 -27.29 56.52 -75.10
C LEU A 9 -27.73 56.30 -73.64
N LEU A 10 -28.99 56.66 -73.34
CA LEU A 10 -29.74 56.15 -72.20
C LEU A 10 -30.03 54.67 -72.44
N ALA A 11 -29.07 53.80 -72.12
CA ALA A 11 -29.35 52.39 -71.93
C ALA A 11 -29.92 52.21 -70.52
N LEU A 12 -31.23 52.39 -70.36
CA LEU A 12 -32.02 51.79 -69.30
C LEU A 12 -32.05 50.27 -69.51
N GLY A 13 -30.89 49.63 -69.29
CA GLY A 13 -30.75 48.19 -69.21
C GLY A 13 -31.14 47.75 -67.81
N CYS A 14 -32.43 47.73 -67.51
CA CYS A 14 -32.94 46.90 -66.44
C CYS A 14 -32.59 45.46 -66.84
N ARG A 15 -31.49 44.93 -66.30
CA ARG A 15 -31.09 43.53 -66.48
C ARG A 15 -32.15 42.69 -65.77
N THR A 16 -33.22 42.37 -66.49
CA THR A 16 -34.09 41.23 -66.21
C THR A 16 -33.24 39.97 -66.35
N GLN A 17 -32.50 39.60 -65.31
CA GLN A 17 -32.05 38.23 -65.18
C GLN A 17 -33.28 37.39 -64.87
N ARG A 18 -33.67 36.58 -65.87
CA ARG A 18 -34.53 35.40 -65.80
C ARG A 18 -34.97 35.03 -64.37
N ALA A 19 -36.26 35.15 -64.11
CA ALA A 19 -36.92 34.33 -63.12
C ALA A 19 -36.65 32.86 -63.47
N LYS A 20 -35.63 32.25 -62.87
CA LYS A 20 -35.56 30.79 -62.78
C LYS A 20 -36.78 30.40 -61.95
N ASN A 21 -37.72 29.65 -62.52
CA ASN A 21 -38.82 29.03 -61.78
C ASN A 21 -38.26 27.95 -60.86
N CYS A 22 -37.50 28.34 -59.84
CA CYS A 22 -37.07 27.45 -58.78
C CYS A 22 -38.29 27.08 -57.90
N PRO A 23 -38.33 25.85 -57.36
CA PRO A 23 -39.42 25.45 -56.45
C PRO A 23 -39.37 26.24 -55.13
N VAL A 24 -40.54 26.45 -54.52
CA VAL A 24 -40.63 26.98 -53.16
C VAL A 24 -40.22 25.87 -52.19
N CYS A 25 -39.21 26.13 -51.35
CA CYS A 25 -38.78 25.18 -50.35
C CYS A 25 -39.74 25.16 -49.16
N THR A 26 -40.09 23.96 -48.69
CA THR A 26 -40.79 23.79 -47.41
C THR A 26 -39.80 24.05 -46.27
N ALA A 27 -40.20 24.86 -45.29
CA ALA A 27 -39.42 25.09 -44.08
C ALA A 27 -39.06 23.73 -43.42
N PRO A 28 -37.82 23.55 -42.92
CA PRO A 28 -36.77 24.56 -42.67
C PRO A 28 -35.69 24.66 -43.78
N LYS A 29 -35.94 24.15 -44.99
CA LYS A 29 -34.94 24.16 -46.07
C LYS A 29 -34.84 25.53 -46.75
N ILE A 30 -33.62 25.90 -47.13
CA ILE A 30 -33.32 27.15 -47.85
C ILE A 30 -33.02 26.82 -49.31
N LEU A 31 -33.51 27.66 -50.21
CA LEU A 31 -33.25 27.54 -51.64
C LEU A 31 -31.82 27.97 -51.99
N ASP A 32 -31.07 27.08 -52.65
CA ASP A 32 -29.88 27.47 -53.38
C ASP A 32 -30.28 28.01 -54.76
N GLU A 33 -30.24 29.33 -54.93
CA GLU A 33 -30.65 30.02 -56.17
C GLU A 33 -29.78 29.68 -57.39
N LYS A 34 -28.56 29.18 -57.18
CA LYS A 34 -27.68 28.78 -58.28
C LYS A 34 -28.13 27.44 -58.85
N THR A 35 -28.44 26.49 -57.98
CA THR A 35 -28.80 25.11 -58.35
C THR A 35 -30.31 24.83 -58.38
N CYS A 36 -31.14 25.77 -57.91
CA CYS A 36 -32.57 25.59 -57.64
C CYS A 36 -32.90 24.37 -56.72
N LYS A 37 -31.98 24.01 -55.81
CA LYS A 37 -32.19 22.90 -54.85
C LYS A 37 -32.47 23.43 -53.45
N CYS A 38 -33.37 22.76 -52.73
CA CYS A 38 -33.65 23.06 -51.33
C CYS A 38 -32.71 22.28 -50.41
N ASN A 39 -31.83 22.99 -49.71
CA ASN A 39 -30.84 22.41 -48.81
C ASN A 39 -31.00 22.95 -47.39
N CYS A 40 -30.50 22.22 -46.40
CA CYS A 40 -30.40 22.74 -45.05
C CYS A 40 -29.28 23.79 -44.96
N ALA A 41 -29.49 24.82 -44.15
CA ALA A 41 -28.42 25.75 -43.80
C ALA A 41 -27.32 25.00 -43.02
N PRO A 42 -26.02 25.29 -43.28
CA PRO A 42 -24.95 24.75 -42.47
C PRO A 42 -25.13 25.18 -41.00
N LEU A 43 -25.27 24.21 -40.09
CA LEU A 43 -25.34 24.49 -38.66
C LEU A 43 -23.92 24.52 -38.08
N PRO A 44 -23.49 25.63 -37.44
CA PRO A 44 -22.13 25.75 -36.90
C PRO A 44 -21.83 24.74 -35.77
N ASN A 45 -22.86 24.22 -35.09
CA ASN A 45 -22.71 23.33 -33.93
C ASN A 45 -22.97 21.84 -34.25
N CYS A 46 -23.01 21.45 -35.52
CA CYS A 46 -23.12 20.04 -35.91
C CYS A 46 -21.73 19.38 -35.98
N GLU A 47 -21.09 19.22 -34.83
CA GLU A 47 -19.73 18.69 -34.75
C GLU A 47 -19.69 17.21 -35.17
N LYS A 48 -19.08 16.96 -36.33
CA LYS A 48 -18.72 15.62 -36.77
C LYS A 48 -17.56 15.09 -35.90
N PRO A 49 -17.50 13.79 -35.58
CA PRO A 49 -18.33 12.69 -36.12
C PRO A 49 -19.55 12.34 -35.27
N LYS A 50 -19.79 12.99 -34.13
CA LYS A 50 -20.85 12.61 -33.19
C LYS A 50 -22.24 12.96 -33.71
N PHE A 51 -22.35 14.11 -34.37
CA PHE A 51 -23.60 14.63 -34.91
C PHE A 51 -23.59 14.62 -36.43
N MET A 52 -24.75 14.35 -37.02
CA MET A 52 -25.01 14.58 -38.44
C MET A 52 -26.27 15.43 -38.60
N GLN A 53 -26.27 16.31 -39.61
CA GLN A 53 -27.47 17.06 -39.94
C GLN A 53 -28.45 16.16 -40.69
N ASN A 54 -29.64 15.98 -40.13
CA ASN A 54 -30.73 15.30 -40.81
C ASN A 54 -31.26 16.21 -41.93
N LEU A 55 -31.18 15.75 -43.20
CA LEU A 55 -31.58 16.56 -44.36
C LEU A 55 -33.10 16.71 -44.51
N GLY A 56 -33.91 15.99 -43.74
CA GLY A 56 -35.37 16.13 -43.68
C GLY A 56 -35.78 17.25 -42.71
N THR A 57 -35.22 17.24 -41.50
CA THR A 57 -35.56 18.17 -40.41
C THR A 57 -34.61 19.37 -40.29
N CYS A 58 -33.46 19.31 -40.97
CA CYS A 58 -32.33 20.25 -40.84
C CYS A 58 -31.76 20.39 -39.42
N LEU A 59 -32.08 19.46 -38.51
CA LEU A 59 -31.57 19.40 -37.15
C LEU A 59 -30.33 18.49 -37.04
N CYS A 60 -29.51 18.71 -36.01
CA CYS A 60 -28.41 17.81 -35.67
C CYS A 60 -28.93 16.62 -34.88
N GLU A 61 -28.62 15.42 -35.35
CA GLU A 61 -28.96 14.17 -34.69
C GLU A 61 -27.68 13.35 -34.42
N CYS A 62 -27.74 12.54 -33.37
CA CYS A 62 -26.67 11.59 -33.07
C CYS A 62 -26.49 10.60 -34.23
N VAL A 63 -25.23 10.45 -34.66
CA VAL A 63 -24.87 9.48 -35.70
C VAL A 63 -25.15 8.06 -35.23
N ASN A 64 -24.82 7.77 -33.96
CA ASN A 64 -25.08 6.47 -33.35
C ASN A 64 -26.33 6.55 -32.47
N LYS A 65 -27.42 5.93 -32.92
CA LYS A 65 -28.69 5.83 -32.18
C LYS A 65 -28.75 4.63 -31.23
N ASN A 66 -27.64 3.93 -31.00
CA ASN A 66 -27.60 2.83 -30.04
C ASN A 66 -27.75 3.36 -28.61
N ARG A 67 -28.97 3.23 -28.07
CA ARG A 67 -29.31 3.63 -26.71
C ARG A 67 -28.98 2.55 -25.66
N ASN A 68 -28.43 1.41 -26.07
CA ASN A 68 -28.04 0.36 -25.14
C ASN A 68 -26.74 0.74 -24.44
N CYS A 69 -26.86 1.20 -23.20
CA CYS A 69 -25.72 1.53 -22.36
C CYS A 69 -25.34 0.39 -21.41
N PRO A 70 -24.04 0.28 -21.06
CA PRO A 70 -23.61 -0.60 -19.98
C PRO A 70 -24.30 -0.28 -18.66
N ALA A 71 -24.22 -1.21 -17.69
CA ALA A 71 -24.75 -0.98 -16.35
C ALA A 71 -24.26 0.34 -15.74
N ASN A 72 -25.14 1.02 -15.00
CA ASN A 72 -24.93 2.33 -14.34
C ASN A 72 -24.70 3.53 -15.26
N LYS A 73 -24.80 3.33 -16.59
CA LYS A 73 -24.78 4.41 -17.57
C LYS A 73 -26.16 4.59 -18.22
N GLN A 74 -26.44 5.82 -18.64
CA GLN A 74 -27.61 6.18 -19.42
C GLN A 74 -27.18 6.87 -20.71
N TYR A 75 -28.00 6.72 -21.76
CA TYR A 75 -27.73 7.41 -23.01
C TYR A 75 -28.02 8.91 -22.83
N ASP A 76 -27.03 9.73 -23.13
CA ASP A 76 -27.09 11.18 -23.12
C ASP A 76 -27.23 11.67 -24.57
N ASP A 77 -28.38 12.27 -24.87
CA ASP A 77 -28.71 12.81 -26.20
C ASP A 77 -27.88 14.06 -26.56
N PHE A 78 -27.28 14.75 -25.58
CA PHE A 78 -26.38 15.89 -25.79
C PHE A 78 -24.93 15.48 -26.03
N GLU A 79 -24.49 14.33 -25.49
CA GLU A 79 -23.15 13.79 -25.77
C GLU A 79 -23.15 12.74 -26.89
N CYS A 80 -24.33 12.30 -27.32
CA CYS A 80 -24.56 11.18 -28.23
C CYS A 80 -23.82 9.91 -27.80
N GLY A 81 -23.91 9.60 -26.51
CA GLY A 81 -23.11 8.54 -25.88
C GLY A 81 -23.65 8.12 -24.52
N CYS A 82 -22.97 7.19 -23.87
CA CYS A 82 -23.37 6.69 -22.55
C CYS A 82 -22.64 7.44 -21.44
N ALA A 83 -23.37 8.24 -20.67
CA ALA A 83 -22.88 8.97 -19.51
C ALA A 83 -23.31 8.29 -18.20
N CYS A 84 -22.69 8.67 -17.08
CA CYS A 84 -23.14 8.20 -15.77
C CYS A 84 -24.53 8.78 -15.46
N LYS A 85 -25.39 7.98 -14.81
CA LYS A 85 -26.78 8.38 -14.53
C LYS A 85 -26.86 9.60 -13.61
N ASP A 86 -26.02 9.61 -12.59
CA ASP A 86 -25.90 10.72 -11.65
C ASP A 86 -24.72 11.59 -12.07
N THR A 87 -24.78 12.89 -11.79
CA THR A 87 -23.70 13.86 -12.07
C THR A 87 -23.03 14.38 -10.79
N CYS A 88 -23.61 14.09 -9.62
CA CYS A 88 -23.07 14.44 -8.31
C CYS A 88 -22.61 13.17 -7.60
N HIS A 89 -21.30 13.01 -7.44
CA HIS A 89 -20.71 11.81 -6.86
C HIS A 89 -19.91 12.15 -5.62
N VAL A 90 -20.40 11.72 -4.46
CA VAL A 90 -19.66 11.80 -3.20
C VAL A 90 -19.46 10.39 -2.69
N CYS A 91 -18.24 9.90 -2.81
CA CYS A 91 -17.86 8.59 -2.28
C CYS A 91 -17.44 8.70 -0.82
N ALA A 92 -17.83 7.70 -0.02
CA ALA A 92 -17.32 7.57 1.33
C ALA A 92 -15.83 7.26 1.27
N LYS A 93 -14.99 8.03 1.98
CA LYS A 93 -13.56 7.71 2.07
C LYS A 93 -13.37 6.33 2.70
N PRO A 94 -12.47 5.47 2.18
CA PRO A 94 -11.43 5.74 1.18
C PRO A 94 -11.81 5.45 -0.28
N GLN A 95 -13.08 5.21 -0.60
CA GLN A 95 -13.52 4.96 -1.97
C GLN A 95 -13.36 6.20 -2.85
N ILE A 96 -13.12 5.96 -4.13
CA ILE A 96 -12.94 6.97 -5.17
C ILE A 96 -13.97 6.72 -6.28
N TRP A 97 -14.46 7.79 -6.89
CA TRP A 97 -15.38 7.67 -8.01
C TRP A 97 -14.70 7.07 -9.25
N ASN A 98 -15.29 6.02 -9.81
CA ASN A 98 -14.83 5.39 -11.03
C ASN A 98 -15.72 5.80 -12.21
N GLU A 99 -15.30 6.80 -12.99
CA GLU A 99 -16.07 7.35 -14.13
C GLU A 99 -16.39 6.32 -15.22
N LYS A 100 -15.54 5.29 -15.37
CA LYS A 100 -15.76 4.24 -16.36
C LYS A 100 -16.91 3.32 -15.96
N LEU A 101 -17.02 2.98 -14.69
CA LEU A 101 -18.02 2.06 -14.15
C LEU A 101 -19.22 2.76 -13.52
N CYS A 102 -19.11 4.08 -13.31
CA CYS A 102 -20.09 4.91 -12.63
C CYS A 102 -20.46 4.38 -11.23
N ILE A 103 -19.44 4.01 -10.44
CA ILE A 103 -19.58 3.54 -9.06
C ILE A 103 -18.47 4.11 -8.18
N CYS A 104 -18.70 4.16 -6.87
CA CYS A 104 -17.63 4.34 -5.90
C CYS A 104 -16.88 3.01 -5.74
N ASP A 105 -15.58 3.04 -6.00
CA ASP A 105 -14.73 1.86 -6.00
C ASP A 105 -13.44 2.16 -5.22
N CYS A 106 -12.73 1.10 -4.86
CA CYS A 106 -11.41 1.25 -4.27
C CYS A 106 -10.39 1.66 -5.33
N GLU A 107 -9.34 2.36 -4.92
CA GLU A 107 -8.29 2.77 -5.84
C GLU A 107 -7.63 1.54 -6.49
N LYS A 108 -7.45 1.56 -7.82
CA LYS A 108 -6.92 0.42 -8.59
C LYS A 108 -5.55 -0.09 -8.14
N ASN A 109 -4.79 0.76 -7.45
CA ASN A 109 -3.47 0.41 -6.92
C ASN A 109 -3.55 -0.50 -5.69
N LEU A 110 -4.75 -0.66 -5.12
CA LEU A 110 -4.99 -1.57 -4.02
C LEU A 110 -5.24 -2.98 -4.56
N SER A 111 -4.37 -3.91 -4.23
CA SER A 111 -4.56 -5.32 -4.57
C SER A 111 -5.80 -5.86 -3.87
N HIS A 112 -6.83 -6.24 -4.65
CA HIS A 112 -7.98 -6.99 -4.14
C HIS A 112 -7.62 -8.43 -3.72
N THR A 113 -6.35 -8.80 -3.80
CA THR A 113 -5.87 -10.14 -3.41
C THR A 113 -5.48 -10.13 -1.94
N CYS A 114 -6.37 -10.65 -1.10
CA CYS A 114 -6.10 -10.86 0.31
C CYS A 114 -5.43 -12.22 0.58
N THR A 115 -4.73 -12.34 1.71
CA THR A 115 -4.11 -13.62 2.12
C THR A 115 -5.16 -14.64 2.59
N ARG A 116 -4.73 -15.89 2.85
CA ARG A 116 -5.60 -17.08 3.01
C ARG A 116 -6.70 -16.97 4.07
N ASN A 117 -6.64 -16.03 5.02
CA ASN A 117 -7.64 -15.86 6.09
C ASN A 117 -8.32 -14.48 6.12
N GLN A 118 -8.11 -13.71 5.06
CA GLN A 118 -8.65 -12.36 4.93
C GLN A 118 -9.76 -12.32 3.86
N TYR A 119 -10.59 -11.29 3.92
CA TYR A 119 -11.54 -10.93 2.88
C TYR A 119 -11.34 -9.46 2.50
N TRP A 120 -11.63 -9.13 1.24
CA TRP A 120 -11.58 -7.75 0.77
C TRP A 120 -12.84 -7.01 1.21
N ASP A 121 -12.68 -5.97 2.03
CA ASP A 121 -13.78 -5.14 2.47
C ASP A 121 -13.90 -3.92 1.56
N PHE A 122 -14.91 -3.90 0.68
CA PHE A 122 -15.10 -2.81 -0.28
C PHE A 122 -15.39 -1.46 0.38
N ALA A 123 -15.94 -1.45 1.60
CA ALA A 123 -16.26 -0.20 2.30
C ALA A 123 -14.99 0.48 2.83
N SER A 124 -14.06 -0.27 3.44
CA SER A 124 -12.79 0.27 3.92
C SER A 124 -11.64 0.16 2.92
N CYS A 125 -11.82 -0.49 1.77
CA CYS A 125 -10.77 -0.76 0.79
C CYS A 125 -9.53 -1.43 1.38
N GLU A 126 -9.74 -2.38 2.29
CA GLU A 126 -8.68 -3.09 3.00
C GLU A 126 -9.01 -4.58 3.16
N CYS A 127 -7.98 -5.39 3.29
CA CYS A 127 -8.13 -6.79 3.67
C CYS A 127 -8.40 -6.89 5.17
N LYS A 128 -9.57 -7.43 5.54
CA LYS A 128 -9.94 -7.69 6.93
C LYS A 128 -9.88 -9.18 7.25
N CYS A 129 -9.56 -9.51 8.49
CA CYS A 129 -9.60 -10.89 8.97
C CYS A 129 -11.03 -11.42 9.01
N LYS A 130 -11.27 -12.62 8.46
CA LYS A 130 -12.60 -13.27 8.48
C LYS A 130 -13.09 -13.53 9.90
N HIS A 131 -12.16 -13.84 10.80
CA HIS A 131 -12.40 -14.00 12.22
C HIS A 131 -11.44 -13.08 12.95
N GLN A 132 -11.97 -12.12 13.71
CA GLN A 132 -11.16 -11.37 14.66
C GLN A 132 -11.14 -12.14 15.96
N GLN A 133 -10.06 -12.86 16.23
CA GLN A 133 -9.83 -13.40 17.55
C GLN A 133 -9.29 -12.26 18.42
N THR A 134 -10.17 -11.60 19.18
CA THR A 134 -9.82 -10.39 19.96
C THR A 134 -8.84 -10.68 21.10
N LYS A 135 -8.66 -11.95 21.49
CA LYS A 135 -7.75 -12.37 22.55
C LYS A 135 -7.00 -13.63 22.14
N CYS A 136 -5.69 -13.50 22.01
CA CYS A 136 -4.78 -14.64 21.98
C CYS A 136 -4.50 -15.11 23.41
N CYS A 137 -4.29 -16.43 23.58
CA CYS A 137 -3.77 -16.94 24.84
C CYS A 137 -2.32 -16.47 25.00
N ALA A 138 -2.01 -15.82 26.13
CA ALA A 138 -0.65 -15.41 26.44
C ALA A 138 0.28 -16.64 26.41
N PRO A 139 1.50 -16.52 25.85
CA PRO A 139 2.21 -15.30 25.45
C PRO A 139 2.08 -14.92 23.96
N LYS A 140 1.11 -15.48 23.24
CA LYS A 140 0.89 -15.16 21.82
C LYS A 140 0.16 -13.82 21.66
N GLU A 141 0.45 -13.14 20.56
CA GLU A 141 -0.18 -11.89 20.15
C GLU A 141 -0.87 -12.05 18.80
N TRP A 142 -1.92 -11.26 18.58
CA TRP A 142 -2.70 -11.31 17.35
C TRP A 142 -1.96 -10.60 16.21
N ASP A 143 -1.71 -11.30 15.11
CA ASP A 143 -1.17 -10.72 13.88
C ASP A 143 -2.30 -10.39 12.91
N ASN A 144 -2.58 -9.10 12.68
CA ASN A 144 -3.60 -8.64 11.73
C ASN A 144 -3.29 -8.95 10.26
N LYS A 145 -2.02 -9.15 9.90
CA LYS A 145 -1.61 -9.48 8.52
C LYS A 145 -1.85 -10.95 8.20
N LEU A 146 -1.62 -11.82 9.17
CA LEU A 146 -1.80 -13.27 9.02
C LEU A 146 -3.17 -13.76 9.54
N CYS A 147 -3.85 -12.93 10.33
CA CYS A 147 -5.09 -13.24 11.02
C CYS A 147 -4.98 -14.49 11.91
N GLU A 148 -3.89 -14.56 12.67
CA GLU A 148 -3.59 -15.67 13.59
C GLU A 148 -2.83 -15.19 14.83
N CYS A 149 -2.91 -15.98 15.91
CA CYS A 149 -2.13 -15.77 17.12
C CYS A 149 -0.71 -16.34 16.93
N LYS A 150 0.30 -15.48 17.02
CA LYS A 150 1.71 -15.88 16.89
C LYS A 150 2.55 -15.37 18.05
N CYS A 151 3.76 -15.89 18.18
CA CYS A 151 4.72 -15.31 19.12
C CYS A 151 5.19 -13.94 18.62
N PRO A 152 5.30 -12.92 19.50
CA PRO A 152 5.73 -11.58 19.10
C PRO A 152 7.16 -11.58 18.55
N ASN A 153 8.04 -12.41 19.13
CA ASN A 153 9.43 -12.55 18.72
C ASN A 153 9.78 -14.01 18.47
N HIS A 154 10.65 -14.25 17.49
CA HIS A 154 11.29 -15.54 17.24
C HIS A 154 12.81 -15.38 17.38
N PRO A 155 13.33 -15.20 18.61
CA PRO A 155 14.75 -15.04 18.84
C PRO A 155 15.51 -16.31 18.44
N LYS A 156 16.73 -16.12 17.94
CA LYS A 156 17.66 -17.25 17.77
C LYS A 156 18.03 -17.77 19.15
N CYS A 157 17.61 -18.99 19.47
CA CYS A 157 17.97 -19.63 20.73
C CYS A 157 19.48 -19.92 20.80
N GLU A 158 20.02 -19.89 22.02
CA GLU A 158 21.41 -20.29 22.28
C GLU A 158 21.65 -21.78 21.97
N PRO A 159 22.89 -22.20 21.69
CA PRO A 159 23.21 -23.61 21.50
C PRO A 159 22.71 -24.49 22.65
N GLY A 160 22.01 -25.58 22.33
CA GLY A 160 21.40 -26.48 23.32
C GLY A 160 19.91 -26.20 23.60
N PHE A 161 19.40 -25.05 23.15
CA PHE A 161 17.99 -24.69 23.20
C PHE A 161 17.32 -24.78 21.82
N LYS A 162 16.02 -25.06 21.79
CA LYS A 162 15.15 -24.94 20.61
C LYS A 162 14.00 -23.99 20.90
N TRP A 163 13.54 -23.29 19.89
CA TRP A 163 12.34 -22.47 20.02
C TRP A 163 11.10 -23.35 20.15
N ASN A 164 10.25 -23.03 21.12
CA ASN A 164 8.92 -23.63 21.24
C ASN A 164 7.86 -22.59 20.82
N PRO A 165 7.15 -22.82 19.70
CA PRO A 165 6.14 -21.88 19.20
C PRO A 165 4.86 -21.85 20.05
N ASP A 166 4.65 -22.79 20.96
CA ASP A 166 3.43 -22.86 21.78
C ASP A 166 3.49 -21.92 22.98
N ASN A 167 4.65 -21.84 23.62
CA ASN A 167 4.88 -21.00 24.80
C ASN A 167 5.82 -19.81 24.52
N CYS A 168 6.24 -19.61 23.27
CA CYS A 168 7.12 -18.52 22.84
C CYS A 168 8.41 -18.41 23.67
N GLN A 169 9.04 -19.55 23.97
CA GLN A 169 10.28 -19.61 24.75
C GLN A 169 11.29 -20.57 24.13
N CYS A 170 12.57 -20.30 24.39
CA CYS A 170 13.64 -21.24 24.12
C CYS A 170 13.66 -22.31 25.21
N ILE A 171 13.47 -23.58 24.83
CA ILE A 171 13.45 -24.72 25.74
C ILE A 171 14.62 -25.67 25.46
N CYS A 172 15.05 -26.43 26.45
CA CYS A 172 16.13 -27.41 26.27
C CYS A 172 15.77 -28.49 25.24
N ILE A 173 16.70 -28.78 24.32
CA ILE A 173 16.48 -29.81 23.28
C ILE A 173 16.39 -31.20 23.91
N ARG A 174 17.22 -31.47 24.91
CA ARG A 174 17.29 -32.76 25.62
C ARG A 174 17.44 -32.53 27.11
N LYS A 175 16.49 -33.01 27.91
CA LYS A 175 16.59 -33.08 29.37
C LYS A 175 16.85 -34.53 29.77
N PRO A 176 17.99 -34.86 30.40
CA PRO A 176 18.25 -36.21 30.89
C PRO A 176 17.30 -36.55 32.04
N MET A 177 17.00 -37.83 32.23
CA MET A 177 16.12 -38.28 33.31
C MET A 177 16.71 -37.99 34.70
N LYS A 178 18.04 -38.04 34.82
CA LYS A 178 18.81 -37.62 36.00
C LYS A 178 20.22 -37.21 35.59
N CYS A 179 20.81 -36.30 36.35
CA CYS A 179 22.24 -36.01 36.27
C CYS A 179 23.02 -37.00 37.15
N ASN A 180 24.27 -37.26 36.79
CA ASN A 180 25.17 -38.02 37.64
C ASN A 180 25.59 -37.15 38.83
N ALA A 181 25.46 -37.68 40.06
CA ALA A 181 25.92 -36.97 41.24
C ALA A 181 27.44 -36.69 41.13
N PRO A 182 27.91 -35.48 41.52
CA PRO A 182 27.21 -34.43 42.28
C PRO A 182 26.51 -33.34 41.44
N HIS A 183 26.46 -33.48 40.11
CA HIS A 183 25.88 -32.46 39.22
C HIS A 183 24.35 -32.43 39.26
N VAL A 184 23.79 -31.25 39.08
CA VAL A 184 22.34 -31.01 38.98
C VAL A 184 21.99 -30.47 37.59
N TRP A 185 20.74 -30.66 37.18
CA TRP A 185 20.26 -30.14 35.91
C TRP A 185 20.02 -28.63 36.03
N LEU A 186 20.73 -27.83 35.23
CA LEU A 186 20.51 -26.39 35.14
C LEU A 186 19.69 -26.07 33.89
N GLU A 187 18.42 -25.73 34.07
CA GLU A 187 17.48 -25.40 32.98
C GLU A 187 17.97 -24.17 32.18
N SER A 188 18.67 -23.23 32.83
CA SER A 188 19.25 -22.03 32.20
C SER A 188 20.47 -22.31 31.31
N LYS A 189 21.06 -23.51 31.40
CA LYS A 189 22.22 -23.90 30.58
C LYS A 189 21.99 -25.17 29.77
N CYS A 190 20.82 -25.80 29.92
CA CYS A 190 20.49 -27.10 29.36
C CYS A 190 21.59 -28.16 29.51
N LYS A 191 22.22 -28.22 30.69
CA LYS A 191 23.27 -29.20 30.99
C LYS A 191 23.26 -29.58 32.46
N CYS A 192 23.81 -30.77 32.73
CA CYS A 192 24.19 -31.16 34.09
C CYS A 192 25.47 -30.39 34.47
N ASP A 193 25.40 -29.59 35.52
CA ASP A 193 26.52 -28.79 36.01
C ASP A 193 26.46 -28.73 37.54
N CYS A 194 27.47 -28.16 38.18
CA CYS A 194 27.43 -27.94 39.62
C CYS A 194 26.29 -26.96 39.97
N PRO A 195 25.60 -27.18 41.11
CA PRO A 195 24.63 -26.20 41.60
C PRO A 195 25.35 -24.87 41.87
N GLU A 196 24.59 -23.79 41.88
CA GLU A 196 25.13 -22.47 42.18
C GLU A 196 25.54 -22.42 43.66
N ILE A 197 26.86 -22.52 43.91
CA ILE A 197 27.47 -22.50 45.24
C ILE A 197 28.36 -21.27 45.35
N ASN A 198 28.21 -20.48 46.42
CA ASN A 198 29.10 -19.38 46.71
C ASN A 198 30.29 -19.87 47.55
N CYS A 199 31.47 -19.92 46.96
CA CYS A 199 32.70 -20.42 47.60
C CYS A 199 33.52 -19.34 48.32
N GLY A 200 33.05 -18.09 48.40
CA GLY A 200 33.85 -16.97 48.92
C GLY A 200 34.97 -16.52 47.98
N THR A 201 35.81 -15.59 48.42
CA THR A 201 36.81 -14.89 47.59
C THR A 201 38.03 -15.75 47.22
N ASP A 202 38.39 -16.73 48.05
CA ASP A 202 39.65 -17.47 47.95
C ASP A 202 39.47 -18.93 47.53
N SER A 203 38.25 -19.32 47.15
CA SER A 203 37.94 -20.68 46.69
C SER A 203 37.11 -20.68 45.41
N LYS A 204 37.32 -21.68 44.56
CA LYS A 204 36.55 -21.92 43.33
C LYS A 204 35.86 -23.27 43.41
N ILE A 205 34.75 -23.43 42.71
CA ILE A 205 34.10 -24.74 42.57
C ILE A 205 35.00 -25.63 41.70
N ASP A 206 35.34 -26.82 42.20
CA ASP A 206 35.89 -27.89 41.38
C ASP A 206 34.76 -28.45 40.49
N PRO A 207 34.87 -28.35 39.15
CA PRO A 207 33.81 -28.76 38.24
C PRO A 207 33.52 -30.27 38.26
N LYS A 208 34.40 -31.12 38.82
CA LYS A 208 34.18 -32.57 38.92
C LYS A 208 33.46 -32.95 40.20
N THR A 209 33.83 -32.34 41.32
CA THR A 209 33.32 -32.70 42.64
C THR A 209 32.23 -31.77 43.15
N CYS A 210 32.03 -30.64 42.49
CA CYS A 210 31.11 -29.57 42.90
C CYS A 210 31.35 -29.09 44.34
N LYS A 211 32.61 -29.14 44.79
CA LYS A 211 33.06 -28.65 46.10
C LYS A 211 33.91 -27.41 45.93
N CYS A 212 33.88 -26.53 46.92
CA CYS A 212 34.78 -25.39 46.98
C CYS A 212 36.19 -25.86 47.32
N VAL A 213 37.15 -25.52 46.45
CA VAL A 213 38.57 -25.79 46.66
C VAL A 213 39.34 -24.46 46.66
N ALA A 214 40.31 -24.35 47.57
CA ALA A 214 41.15 -23.15 47.68
C ALA A 214 41.89 -22.91 46.35
N VAL A 215 41.91 -21.65 45.89
CA VAL A 215 42.74 -21.28 44.75
C VAL A 215 44.19 -21.29 45.22
N PRO A 216 45.11 -22.07 44.60
CA PRO A 216 46.50 -22.07 45.02
C PRO A 216 47.08 -20.67 44.83
N THR A 217 47.33 -19.98 45.95
CA THR A 217 48.08 -18.73 45.94
C THR A 217 49.52 -19.07 45.56
N LYS A 218 49.98 -18.53 44.43
CA LYS A 218 51.39 -18.61 44.02
C LYS A 218 52.24 -18.10 45.19
N PRO A 219 53.24 -18.86 45.68
CA PRO A 219 54.05 -18.41 46.81
C PRO A 219 54.82 -17.15 46.43
N THR A 220 54.50 -16.04 47.09
CA THR A 220 55.23 -14.78 47.00
C THR A 220 56.57 -14.96 47.71
N THR A 221 57.64 -15.05 46.94
CA THR A 221 59.03 -15.01 47.43
C THR A 221 59.24 -13.82 48.34
N THR A 222 59.41 -14.09 49.64
CA THR A 222 59.77 -13.09 50.66
C THR A 222 61.28 -12.86 50.60
N THR A 223 61.68 -11.68 50.13
CA THR A 223 63.05 -11.18 50.17
C THR A 223 63.50 -11.00 51.63
N LYS A 224 64.45 -11.82 52.11
CA LYS A 224 65.18 -11.59 53.35
C LYS A 224 66.13 -10.41 53.17
N ALA A 225 65.86 -9.30 53.86
CA ALA A 225 66.84 -8.22 54.03
C ALA A 225 67.73 -8.51 55.25
N THR A 226 69.02 -8.67 54.97
CA THR A 226 70.12 -8.74 55.93
C THR A 226 70.29 -7.38 56.61
N THR A 227 70.30 -7.33 57.94
CA THR A 227 70.80 -6.14 58.66
C THR A 227 71.74 -6.59 59.78
N THR A 228 73.02 -6.45 59.48
CA THR A 228 74.15 -6.46 60.39
C THR A 228 73.99 -5.33 61.41
N THR A 229 74.03 -5.60 62.70
CA THR A 229 74.15 -4.55 63.73
C THR A 229 75.20 -4.97 64.76
N THR A 230 76.29 -4.22 64.74
CA THR A 230 77.50 -4.38 65.53
C THR A 230 77.30 -3.86 66.96
N LEU A 231 77.96 -4.52 67.90
CA LEU A 231 78.01 -4.27 69.34
C LEU A 231 78.17 -2.79 69.75
N LYS A 232 77.47 -2.39 70.82
CA LYS A 232 78.04 -1.50 71.84
C LYS A 232 77.58 -1.86 73.26
N LYS A 233 78.61 -2.09 74.06
CA LYS A 233 78.75 -2.47 75.47
C LYS A 233 78.08 -1.49 76.45
N LYS A 234 77.45 -2.00 77.52
CA LYS A 234 77.41 -1.37 78.86
C LYS A 234 76.80 -2.30 79.94
N GLU A 235 77.67 -2.87 80.77
CA GLU A 235 77.42 -3.14 82.21
C GLU A 235 77.36 -1.79 82.97
N PRO A 236 76.85 -1.66 84.23
CA PRO A 236 77.05 -2.61 85.35
C PRO A 236 75.93 -2.70 86.43
N LYS A 237 76.26 -3.48 87.49
CA LYS A 237 75.89 -3.38 88.93
C LYS A 237 74.85 -4.35 89.51
N LYS A 238 75.39 -5.45 90.07
CA LYS A 238 75.61 -5.72 91.51
C LYS A 238 74.44 -5.54 92.49
N ALA A 239 73.95 -6.67 93.02
CA ALA A 239 73.80 -6.96 94.45
C ALA A 239 73.96 -8.47 94.64
#